data_AF-A0A124GLL4-F1
#
_entry.id   AF-A0A124GLL4-F1
#
_cell.length_a   1.000
_cell.length_b   1.000
_cell.length_c   1.000
_cell.angle_alpha   90.00
_cell.angle_beta   90.00
_cell.angle_gamma   90.00
#
_symmetry.space_group_name_H-M   'P 1'
#
loop_
_entity.id
_entity.type
_entity.pdbx_description
1 polymer ?
#
loop_
_entity_poly.entity_id
_entity_poly.type
_entity_poly.pdbx_seq_one_letter_code
_entity_poly.pdbx_strand_id
1 'polypeptide(L)'
;MQNAIDALIDAFSPHSCLAVPRRADRTLLFTINDTTRAATITKAIPFCNLECTTSLTTVIQDLQRDLDRAVGTLSPESLADLRQRGPRVQRFET
;
A
#
# COMPACT_ATOMS: atom_id res chain seq x y z
N MET A 1 10.01 13.55 -6.99
CA MET A 1 8.71 13.05 -6.48
C MET A 1 7.79 12.60 -7.61
N GLN A 2 7.53 13.44 -8.63
CA GLN A 2 6.72 13.06 -9.81
C GLN A 2 7.22 11.74 -10.45
N ASN A 3 8.52 11.65 -10.74
CA ASN A 3 9.15 10.44 -11.31
C ASN A 3 8.93 9.15 -10.49
N ALA A 4 8.78 9.26 -9.17
CA ALA A 4 8.55 8.10 -8.30
C ALA A 4 7.08 7.65 -8.34
N ILE A 5 6.15 8.59 -8.54
CA ILE A 5 4.73 8.30 -8.74
C ILE A 5 4.54 7.66 -10.12
N ASP A 6 5.20 8.19 -11.15
CA ASP A 6 5.14 7.63 -12.50
C ASP A 6 5.70 6.19 -12.50
N ALA A 7 6.84 5.95 -11.84
CA ALA A 7 7.40 4.61 -11.69
C ALA A 7 6.47 3.65 -10.92
N LEU A 8 5.71 4.13 -9.92
CA LEU A 8 4.68 3.34 -9.26
C LEU A 8 3.56 2.99 -10.22
N ILE A 9 3.02 3.96 -10.96
CA ILE A 9 1.94 3.74 -11.91
C ILE A 9 2.38 2.75 -13.01
N ASP A 10 3.58 2.90 -13.55
CA ASP A 10 4.13 2.00 -14.56
C ASP A 10 4.30 0.57 -14.03
N ALA A 11 4.77 0.41 -12.79
CA ALA A 11 4.94 -0.90 -12.16
C ALA A 11 3.63 -1.67 -11.93
N PHE A 12 2.49 -0.97 -11.91
CA PHE A 12 1.16 -1.53 -11.72
C PHE A 12 0.28 -1.45 -12.97
N SER A 13 0.79 -1.03 -14.13
CA SER A 13 0.08 -1.15 -15.40
C SER A 13 -0.11 -2.64 -15.73
N PRO A 14 -1.33 -3.14 -16.03
CA PRO A 14 -2.52 -2.43 -16.54
C PRO A 14 -3.60 -2.07 -15.49
N HIS A 15 -3.31 -2.16 -14.20
CA HIS A 15 -4.28 -1.86 -13.14
C HIS A 15 -4.58 -0.36 -13.02
N SER A 16 -5.79 -0.01 -12.55
CA SER A 16 -6.17 1.39 -12.34
C SER A 16 -5.53 1.90 -11.05
N CYS A 17 -4.61 2.86 -11.17
CA CYS A 17 -3.86 3.40 -10.04
C CYS A 17 -4.30 4.84 -9.72
N LEU A 18 -4.45 5.15 -8.44
CA LEU A 18 -4.73 6.49 -7.93
C LEU A 18 -3.70 6.87 -6.88
N ALA A 19 -2.96 7.95 -7.13
CA ALA A 19 -1.95 8.48 -6.23
C ALA A 19 -2.40 9.84 -5.67
N VAL A 20 -2.71 9.90 -4.37
CA VAL A 20 -3.16 11.12 -3.69
C VAL A 20 -2.13 11.57 -2.66
N PRO A 21 -1.40 12.68 -2.89
CA PRO A 21 -0.42 13.18 -1.94
C PRO A 21 -1.11 13.83 -0.73
N ARG A 22 -0.79 13.35 0.48
CA ARG A 22 -1.23 13.92 1.76
C ARG A 22 -0.06 14.64 2.42
N ARG A 23 0.07 15.93 2.12
CA ARG A 23 1.17 16.79 2.63
C ARG A 23 1.19 16.92 4.16
N ALA A 24 0.02 16.89 4.80
CA ALA A 24 -0.10 16.97 6.26
C ALA A 24 0.67 15.84 6.97
N ASP A 25 0.59 14.63 6.43
CA ASP A 25 1.20 13.43 7.04
C ASP A 25 2.50 13.01 6.34
N ARG A 26 2.98 13.80 5.35
CA ARG A 26 4.13 13.48 4.49
C ARG A 26 4.03 12.08 3.85
N THR A 27 2.83 11.70 3.43
CA THR A 27 2.55 10.40 2.81
C THR A 27 1.85 10.55 1.46
N LEU A 28 2.04 9.59 0.57
CA LEU A 28 1.29 9.38 -0.65
C LEU A 28 0.31 8.24 -0.42
N LEU A 29 -0.98 8.50 -0.54
CA LEU A 29 -1.98 7.45 -0.54
C LEU A 29 -2.04 6.86 -1.95
N PHE A 30 -1.55 5.63 -2.11
CA PHE A 30 -1.54 4.91 -3.38
C PHE A 30 -2.60 3.83 -3.36
N THR A 31 -3.54 3.91 -4.28
CA THR A 31 -4.66 2.97 -4.43
C THR A 31 -4.52 2.24 -5.74
N ILE A 32 -4.53 0.91 -5.70
CA ILE A 32 -4.51 0.04 -6.86
C ILE A 32 -5.89 -0.61 -6.94
N ASN A 33 -6.55 -0.46 -8.07
CA ASN A 33 -7.83 -1.08 -8.36
C ASN A 33 -7.66 -2.08 -9.51
N ASP A 34 -7.73 -3.35 -9.19
CA ASP A 34 -7.72 -4.44 -10.14
C ASP A 34 -9.16 -4.81 -10.50
N THR A 35 -9.63 -4.26 -11.62
CA THR A 35 -10.98 -4.52 -12.17
C THR A 35 -11.14 -5.95 -12.64
N THR A 36 -10.06 -6.65 -13.02
CA THR A 36 -10.13 -8.02 -13.51
C THR A 36 -10.39 -9.01 -12.38
N ARG A 37 -9.91 -8.69 -11.17
CA ARG A 37 -10.01 -9.55 -9.99
C ARG A 37 -10.93 -8.97 -8.90
N ALA A 38 -11.60 -7.86 -9.17
CA ALA A 38 -12.44 -7.12 -8.24
C ALA A 38 -11.75 -6.83 -6.88
N ALA A 39 -10.44 -6.54 -6.93
CA ALA A 39 -9.62 -6.29 -5.75
C ALA A 39 -9.18 -4.84 -5.70
N THR A 40 -9.24 -4.23 -4.51
CA THR A 40 -8.77 -2.86 -4.29
C THR A 40 -7.80 -2.85 -3.12
N ILE A 41 -6.62 -2.28 -3.34
CA ILE A 41 -5.59 -2.09 -2.31
C ILE A 41 -5.36 -0.61 -2.13
N THR A 42 -5.25 -0.17 -0.88
CA THR A 42 -4.90 1.20 -0.54
C THR A 42 -3.77 1.19 0.47
N LYS A 43 -2.67 1.89 0.17
CA LYS A 43 -1.49 1.96 1.04
C LYS A 43 -0.98 3.38 1.17
N ALA A 44 -0.58 3.76 2.39
CA ALA A 44 0.08 5.03 2.63
C ALA A 44 1.60 4.83 2.52
N ILE A 45 2.24 5.52 1.57
CA ILE A 45 3.67 5.47 1.30
C ILE A 45 4.32 6.75 1.82
N PRO A 46 5.22 6.70 2.80
CA PRO A 46 5.97 7.87 3.26
C PRO A 46 6.77 8.51 2.12
N PHE A 47 6.81 9.85 2.06
CA PHE A 47 7.55 10.56 1.01
C PHE A 47 9.05 10.25 1.01
N CYS A 48 9.65 9.99 2.18
CA CYS A 48 11.04 9.57 2.28
C CYS A 48 11.33 8.28 1.49
N ASN A 49 10.35 7.37 1.37
CA ASN A 49 10.49 6.14 0.59
C ASN A 49 10.37 6.40 -0.92
N LEU A 50 9.79 7.53 -1.34
CA LEU A 50 9.70 7.94 -2.75
C LEU A 50 10.94 8.71 -3.22
N GLU A 51 11.72 9.25 -2.29
CA GLU A 51 12.95 10.00 -2.57
C GLU A 51 14.16 9.08 -2.77
N CYS A 52 14.08 7.83 -2.30
CA CYS A 52 15.13 6.82 -2.45
C CYS A 52 14.70 5.71 -3.41
N THR A 53 15.45 5.49 -4.48
CA THR A 53 15.16 4.46 -5.48
C THR A 53 15.10 3.05 -4.88
N THR A 54 16.00 2.72 -3.94
CA THR A 54 16.01 1.42 -3.28
C THR A 54 14.74 1.21 -2.44
N SER A 55 14.35 2.21 -1.65
CA SER A 55 13.12 2.16 -0.87
C SER A 55 11.88 2.07 -1.76
N LEU A 56 11.87 2.79 -2.89
CA LEU A 56 10.80 2.73 -3.87
C LEU A 56 10.64 1.32 -4.45
N THR A 57 11.75 0.67 -4.82
CA THR A 57 11.72 -0.72 -5.30
C THR A 57 11.17 -1.68 -4.25
N THR A 58 11.56 -1.53 -2.98
CA THR A 58 11.00 -2.33 -1.89
C THR A 58 9.49 -2.09 -1.73
N VAL A 59 9.04 -0.84 -1.81
CA VAL A 59 7.61 -0.50 -1.75
C VAL A 59 6.83 -1.13 -2.90
N ILE A 60 7.38 -1.12 -4.12
CA ILE A 60 6.77 -1.77 -5.29
C ILE A 60 6.63 -3.29 -5.05
N GLN A 61 7.70 -3.96 -4.61
CA GLN A 61 7.68 -5.40 -4.34
C GLN A 61 6.69 -5.78 -3.24
N ASP A 62 6.61 -4.97 -2.18
CA ASP A 62 5.65 -5.19 -1.10
C ASP A 62 4.20 -4.99 -1.57
N LEU A 63 3.93 -3.97 -2.40
CA LEU A 63 2.61 -3.74 -2.99
C LEU A 63 2.20 -4.84 -3.97
N GLN A 64 3.14 -5.38 -4.77
CA GLN A 64 2.88 -6.54 -5.62
C GLN A 64 2.52 -7.77 -4.80
N ARG A 65 3.27 -8.02 -3.71
CA ARG A 65 2.95 -9.11 -2.77
C ARG A 65 1.59 -8.92 -2.10
N ASP A 66 1.26 -7.68 -1.71
CA ASP A 66 -0.05 -7.34 -1.14
C ASP A 66 -1.17 -7.58 -2.18
N LEU A 67 -0.93 -7.27 -3.46
CA LEU A 67 -1.85 -7.53 -4.57
C LEU A 67 -2.08 -9.01 -4.81
N ASP A 68 -1.03 -9.81 -4.89
CA ASP A 68 -1.14 -11.26 -5.02
C ASP A 68 -1.85 -11.88 -3.80
N ARG A 69 -1.59 -11.35 -2.60
CA ARG A 69 -2.30 -11.76 -1.39
C ARG A 69 -3.77 -11.39 -1.45
N ALA A 70 -4.13 -10.14 -1.77
CA ALA A 70 -5.53 -9.71 -1.84
C ALA A 70 -6.34 -10.52 -2.87
N VAL A 71 -5.69 -10.96 -3.95
CA VAL A 71 -6.27 -11.87 -4.93
C VAL A 71 -6.42 -13.30 -4.37
N GLY A 72 -5.44 -13.77 -3.61
CA GLY A 72 -5.46 -15.10 -2.99
C GLY A 72 -6.35 -15.20 -1.73
N THR A 73 -6.61 -14.10 -1.02
CA THR A 73 -7.41 -14.06 0.20
C THR A 73 -8.76 -13.38 -0.06
N LEU A 74 -9.65 -14.08 -0.75
CA LEU A 74 -11.08 -13.84 -0.59
C LEU A 74 -11.51 -14.38 0.77
N SER A 75 -11.56 -13.50 1.78
CA SER A 75 -12.58 -13.57 2.85
C SER A 75 -12.67 -12.20 3.54
N PRO A 76 -13.81 -11.48 3.43
CA PRO A 76 -14.04 -10.20 4.12
C PRO A 76 -14.00 -10.30 5.65
N GLU A 77 -13.96 -11.51 6.21
CA GLU A 77 -13.80 -11.77 7.64
C GLU A 77 -12.40 -11.39 8.17
N SER A 78 -11.35 -11.51 7.35
CA SER A 78 -9.97 -11.17 7.76
C SER A 78 -9.71 -9.67 7.90
N LEU A 79 -10.52 -8.82 7.24
CA LEU A 79 -10.41 -7.36 7.34
C LEU A 79 -11.11 -6.79 8.58
N ALA A 80 -12.10 -7.51 9.14
CA ALA A 80 -12.76 -7.11 10.37
C ALA A 80 -11.83 -7.28 11.60
N ASP A 81 -10.98 -8.31 11.61
CA ASP A 81 -10.04 -8.58 12.71
C ASP A 81 -8.91 -7.52 12.79
N LEU A 82 -8.45 -7.03 11.63
CA LEU A 82 -7.39 -6.00 11.56
C LEU A 82 -7.85 -4.61 12.02
N ARG A 83 -9.16 -4.31 12.00
CA ARG A 83 -9.72 -3.07 12.57
C ARG A 83 -10.01 -3.18 14.07
N GLN A 84 -10.21 -4.39 14.61
CA GLN A 84 -10.38 -4.59 16.05
C GLN A 84 -9.05 -4.65 16.81
N ARG A 85 -7.94 -4.96 16.14
CA ARG A 85 -6.60 -4.91 16.71
C ARG A 85 -5.94 -3.54 16.49
N GLY A 86 -6.41 -2.53 17.21
CA GLY A 86 -5.57 -1.35 17.50
C GLY A 86 -4.24 -1.77 18.13
N PRO A 87 -3.16 -0.96 18.02
CA PRO A 87 -1.86 -1.32 18.57
C PRO A 87 -1.95 -1.44 20.09
N ARG A 88 -2.03 -2.67 20.62
CA ARG A 88 -1.86 -2.94 22.04
C ARG A 88 -0.36 -2.84 22.35
N VAL A 89 0.04 -1.69 22.88
CA VAL A 89 1.33 -1.50 23.54
C VAL A 89 1.39 -2.51 24.70
N GLN A 90 2.12 -3.60 24.51
CA GLN A 90 2.40 -4.55 25.58
C GLN A 90 3.53 -3.95 26.41
N ARG A 91 3.19 -3.29 27.52
CA ARG A 91 4.15 -2.93 28.56
C ARG A 91 4.68 -4.23 29.16
N PHE A 92 5.98 -4.47 29.03
CA PHE A 92 6.68 -5.43 29.87
C PHE A 92 6.79 -4.80 31.26
N GLU A 93 6.04 -5.32 32.22
CA GLU A 93 6.34 -5.10 33.64
C GLU A 93 7.39 -6.12 34.09
N THR A 94 8.30 -5.65 34.94
CA THR A 94 9.55 -6.28 35.37
C THR A 94 9.34 -7.24 36.53
#